data_AF-A0A151IFE6-F1
#
_entry.id   AF-A0A151IFE6-F1
#
_cell.length_a   1.000
_cell.length_b   1.000
_cell.length_c   1.000
_cell.angle_alpha   90.00
_cell.angle_beta   90.00
_cell.angle_gamma   90.00
#
_symmetry.space_group_name_H-M   'P 1'
#
loop_
_entity.id
_entity.type
_entity.pdbx_description
1 polymer ?
#
loop_
_entity_poly.entity_id
_entity_poly.type
_entity_poly.pdbx_seq_one_letter_code
_entity_poly.pdbx_strand_id
1 'polypeptide(L)'
;MNHCSDSSNDTDEGDDQEASSLQEETNIENTLTSFREQWQRELTISPKRDASKMYSPNQPNIEVTNDEASIENKAKNLFLKGIEHEQSRKFYEAIQFYKRAVQLVPDIELRLYESTKAKARDRFDTDDCFDTLDNDFSTTNDSENHNEVDEEETDLFLKLSKIVNRNQCVCFPKFEQSTTHISALPMEIVLYILRWVVSSELDFRSLEMFSRVCRGFYISARDTEIWRLACVRVWGVNCGTCEPKYKSWRDMYLQRPRLRYNGCYINKTSYIRDGENNFQDRFYRPWHLVEYFRYLRFFPEGRVLMLTSTEEAQICVNSLRNRIPRNPSVLIGHFRLHDNYVTLVLKRQETKGVNFYRRKKREPVHDSGEQTFHIVSNKYIWN
;
A
#
# COMPACT_ATOMS: atom_id res chain seq x y z
N MET A 1 -24.31 72.31 -26.96
CA MET A 1 -24.20 72.96 -28.27
C MET A 1 -23.02 72.35 -29.01
N ASN A 2 -23.34 71.67 -30.11
CA ASN A 2 -22.55 71.26 -31.29
C ASN A 2 -21.28 70.43 -31.07
N HIS A 3 -21.31 69.10 -31.32
CA HIS A 3 -21.29 68.38 -32.62
C HIS A 3 -19.95 68.50 -33.37
N CYS A 4 -19.22 67.39 -33.54
CA CYS A 4 -19.23 66.66 -34.81
C CYS A 4 -18.69 65.23 -34.65
N SER A 5 -19.42 64.31 -35.25
CA SER A 5 -19.18 62.88 -35.48
C SER A 5 -18.19 62.65 -36.61
N ASP A 6 -17.49 61.51 -36.58
CA ASP A 6 -17.37 60.67 -37.78
C ASP A 6 -17.26 59.19 -37.41
N SER A 7 -17.97 58.38 -38.17
CA SER A 7 -18.13 56.94 -38.05
C SER A 7 -17.86 56.31 -39.41
N SER A 8 -17.02 55.27 -39.46
CA SER A 8 -17.08 54.26 -40.52
C SER A 8 -16.32 53.00 -40.10
N ASN A 9 -17.04 51.88 -40.21
CA ASN A 9 -16.61 50.49 -40.01
C ASN A 9 -15.48 50.08 -40.96
N ASP A 10 -14.69 49.06 -40.61
CA ASP A 10 -14.84 47.67 -41.10
C ASP A 10 -13.62 46.77 -40.79
N THR A 11 -13.92 45.51 -40.45
CA THR A 11 -13.15 44.25 -40.67
C THR A 11 -11.77 44.09 -40.00
N ASP A 12 -11.62 43.16 -39.05
CA ASP A 12 -11.32 41.72 -39.22
C ASP A 12 -9.81 41.47 -39.33
N GLU A 13 -9.24 40.82 -38.32
CA GLU A 13 -8.11 39.87 -38.39
C GLU A 13 -7.75 39.43 -36.97
N GLY A 14 -8.30 38.29 -36.57
CA GLY A 14 -7.74 37.46 -35.51
C GLY A 14 -7.04 36.28 -36.15
N ASP A 15 -5.71 36.28 -36.13
CA ASP A 15 -4.88 35.07 -36.21
C ASP A 15 -3.43 35.47 -35.95
N ASP A 16 -2.85 35.04 -34.81
CA ASP A 16 -1.39 35.14 -34.59
C ASP A 16 -0.88 34.40 -33.32
N GLN A 17 -1.74 33.67 -32.59
CA GLN A 17 -1.31 32.93 -31.38
C GLN A 17 -0.93 31.45 -31.63
N GLU A 18 -1.22 30.88 -32.81
CA GLU A 18 -0.85 29.47 -33.12
C GLU A 18 0.56 29.32 -33.71
N ALA A 19 1.14 30.35 -34.31
CA ALA A 19 2.48 30.26 -34.91
C ALA A 19 3.62 30.18 -33.86
N SER A 20 3.39 30.73 -32.67
CA SER A 20 4.40 30.75 -31.59
C SER A 20 4.56 29.41 -30.87
N SER A 21 3.49 28.61 -30.76
CA SER A 21 3.53 27.30 -30.10
C SER A 21 4.20 26.23 -30.96
N LEU A 22 3.97 26.26 -32.29
CA LEU A 22 4.62 25.37 -33.24
C LEU A 22 6.14 25.60 -33.34
N GLN A 23 6.60 26.84 -33.14
CA GLN A 23 8.02 27.16 -33.09
C GLN A 23 8.71 26.66 -31.81
N GLU A 24 8.01 26.62 -30.67
CA GLU A 24 8.55 26.03 -29.43
C GLU A 24 8.61 24.50 -29.49
N GLU A 25 7.60 23.83 -30.05
CA GLU A 25 7.59 22.37 -30.20
C GLU A 25 8.70 21.89 -31.16
N THR A 26 8.88 22.56 -32.29
CA THR A 26 9.97 22.23 -33.23
C THR A 26 11.35 22.46 -32.62
N ASN A 27 11.49 23.46 -31.74
CA ASN A 27 12.75 23.72 -31.03
C ASN A 27 13.07 22.65 -29.99
N ILE A 28 12.06 22.15 -29.27
CA ILE A 28 12.22 21.02 -28.33
C ILE A 28 12.58 19.73 -29.09
N GLU A 29 11.92 19.44 -30.21
CA GLU A 29 12.21 18.25 -31.01
C GLU A 29 13.65 18.27 -31.54
N ASN A 30 14.12 19.43 -32.02
CA ASN A 30 15.49 19.66 -32.50
C ASN A 30 16.54 19.54 -31.38
N THR A 31 16.25 20.07 -30.19
CA THR A 31 17.17 19.93 -29.04
C THR A 31 17.29 18.47 -28.59
N LEU A 32 16.19 17.71 -28.58
CA LEU A 32 16.19 16.29 -28.23
C LEU A 32 16.94 15.42 -29.26
N THR A 33 16.83 15.73 -30.55
CA THR A 33 17.61 15.04 -31.59
C THR A 33 19.10 15.30 -31.42
N SER A 34 19.50 16.55 -31.17
CA SER A 34 20.91 16.89 -30.93
C SER A 34 21.49 16.17 -29.71
N PHE A 35 20.69 16.01 -28.64
CA PHE A 35 21.07 15.29 -27.45
C PHE A 35 21.25 13.79 -27.71
N ARG A 36 20.32 13.17 -28.46
CA ARG A 36 20.41 11.75 -28.83
C ARG A 36 21.66 11.46 -29.65
N GLU A 37 22.00 12.34 -30.59
CA GLU A 37 23.21 12.21 -31.40
C GLU A 37 24.51 12.40 -30.59
N GLN A 38 24.52 13.33 -29.61
CA GLN A 38 25.65 13.49 -28.70
C GLN A 38 25.85 12.26 -27.82
N TRP A 39 24.76 11.74 -27.26
CA TRP A 39 24.79 10.57 -26.40
C TRP A 39 25.23 9.30 -27.15
N GLN A 40 24.77 9.12 -28.39
CA GLN A 40 25.18 8.01 -29.24
C GLN A 40 26.67 8.11 -29.62
N ARG A 41 27.18 9.34 -29.85
CA ARG A 41 28.62 9.59 -30.02
C ARG A 41 29.41 9.24 -28.77
N GLU A 42 28.96 9.64 -27.58
CA GLU A 42 29.62 9.27 -26.31
C GLU A 42 29.71 7.74 -26.12
N LEU A 43 28.66 6.99 -26.46
CA LEU A 43 28.68 5.52 -26.40
C LEU A 43 29.70 4.91 -27.38
N THR A 44 29.91 5.52 -28.55
CA THR A 44 30.92 5.05 -29.51
C THR A 44 32.35 5.42 -29.14
N ILE A 45 32.54 6.53 -28.42
CA ILE A 45 33.86 7.06 -28.02
C ILE A 45 34.34 6.44 -26.70
N SER A 46 33.43 5.92 -25.87
CA SER A 46 33.79 5.28 -24.61
C SER A 46 34.64 4.02 -24.84
N PRO A 47 35.82 3.88 -24.20
CA PRO A 47 36.69 2.74 -24.43
C PRO A 47 35.99 1.46 -23.96
N LYS A 48 35.67 0.56 -24.89
CA LYS A 48 35.25 -0.81 -24.57
C LYS A 48 36.37 -1.44 -23.74
N ARG A 49 36.06 -1.79 -22.49
CA ARG A 49 36.98 -2.55 -21.63
C ARG A 49 37.22 -3.90 -22.29
N ASP A 50 38.43 -4.10 -22.79
CA ASP A 50 38.94 -5.36 -23.33
C ASP A 50 38.89 -6.45 -22.26
N ALA A 51 37.88 -7.32 -22.34
CA ALA A 51 37.89 -8.61 -21.64
C ALA A 51 38.42 -9.68 -22.61
N SER A 52 39.73 -9.71 -22.81
CA SER A 52 40.39 -10.86 -23.45
C SER A 52 41.74 -11.13 -22.81
N LYS A 53 41.81 -12.25 -22.07
CA LYS A 53 42.95 -13.18 -21.99
C LYS A 53 42.64 -14.25 -20.95
N MET A 54 42.24 -15.45 -21.40
CA MET A 54 42.80 -16.72 -20.96
C MET A 54 42.37 -17.83 -21.94
N TYR A 55 43.35 -18.26 -22.74
CA TYR A 55 43.56 -19.56 -23.39
C TYR A 55 42.41 -20.58 -23.45
N SER A 56 41.94 -20.84 -24.67
CA SER A 56 41.46 -22.16 -25.11
C SER A 56 42.61 -22.93 -25.79
N PRO A 57 42.65 -24.26 -25.67
CA PRO A 57 43.20 -25.08 -26.75
C PRO A 57 42.18 -26.10 -27.28
N ASN A 58 42.08 -26.11 -28.60
CA ASN A 58 41.71 -27.21 -29.51
C ASN A 58 40.29 -27.81 -29.42
N GLN A 59 39.47 -27.45 -30.41
CA GLN A 59 38.41 -28.32 -30.94
C GLN A 59 39.00 -29.36 -31.91
N PRO A 60 38.28 -30.48 -32.10
CA PRO A 60 37.76 -30.71 -33.44
C PRO A 60 36.24 -30.98 -33.45
N ASN A 61 35.57 -30.29 -34.38
CA ASN A 61 34.31 -30.57 -35.07
C ASN A 61 33.36 -31.64 -34.49
N ILE A 62 32.25 -31.18 -33.87
CA ILE A 62 30.98 -31.92 -33.79
C ILE A 62 29.80 -30.95 -33.93
N GLU A 63 29.01 -31.17 -34.98
CA GLU A 63 27.58 -30.88 -35.21
C GLU A 63 26.92 -29.71 -34.45
N VAL A 64 26.85 -28.59 -35.18
CA VAL A 64 26.10 -27.37 -34.89
C VAL A 64 24.59 -27.65 -34.98
N THR A 65 23.93 -27.89 -33.83
CA THR A 65 22.50 -27.55 -33.54
C THR A 65 22.07 -27.92 -32.11
N ASN A 66 22.85 -28.72 -31.34
CA ASN A 66 22.44 -29.21 -30.01
C ASN A 66 22.89 -28.35 -28.81
N ASP A 67 23.84 -27.43 -28.98
CA ASP A 67 24.49 -26.75 -27.85
C ASP A 67 23.66 -25.62 -27.23
N GLU A 68 22.83 -24.93 -28.00
CA GLU A 68 22.08 -23.77 -27.49
C GLU A 68 20.95 -24.22 -26.54
N ALA A 69 20.24 -25.29 -26.89
CA ALA A 69 19.27 -25.95 -26.01
C ALA A 69 19.93 -26.59 -24.78
N SER A 70 21.18 -27.07 -24.93
CA SER A 70 21.97 -27.65 -23.83
C SER A 70 22.42 -26.59 -22.82
N ILE A 71 22.88 -25.42 -23.30
CA ILE A 71 23.25 -24.27 -22.47
C ILE A 71 22.02 -23.71 -21.76
N GLU A 72 20.88 -23.61 -22.44
CA GLU A 72 19.64 -23.14 -21.85
C GLU A 72 19.13 -24.10 -20.76
N ASN A 73 19.15 -25.42 -20.99
CA ASN A 73 18.78 -26.40 -19.98
C ASN A 73 19.72 -26.37 -18.76
N LYS A 74 21.02 -26.12 -18.98
CA LYS A 74 21.99 -25.94 -17.90
C LYS A 74 21.72 -24.67 -17.09
N ALA A 75 21.37 -23.57 -17.75
CA ALA A 75 20.96 -22.32 -17.10
C ALA A 75 19.67 -22.50 -16.28
N LYS A 76 18.66 -23.21 -16.83
CA LYS A 76 17.41 -23.55 -16.13
C LYS A 76 17.68 -24.35 -14.85
N ASN A 77 18.48 -25.41 -14.94
CA ASN A 77 18.81 -26.26 -13.79
C ASN A 77 19.56 -25.49 -12.69
N LEU A 78 20.46 -24.58 -13.06
CA LEU A 78 21.15 -23.72 -12.09
C LEU A 78 20.19 -22.72 -11.44
N PHE A 79 19.27 -22.16 -12.21
CA PHE A 79 18.26 -21.23 -11.69
C PHE A 79 17.31 -21.93 -10.70
N LEU A 80 16.84 -23.14 -11.02
CA LEU A 80 15.99 -23.94 -10.12
C LEU A 80 16.68 -24.27 -8.79
N LYS A 81 17.98 -24.58 -8.81
CA LYS A 81 18.77 -24.76 -7.57
C LYS A 81 18.87 -23.47 -6.76
N GLY A 82 18.95 -22.32 -7.42
CA GLY A 82 18.87 -21.01 -6.75
C GLY A 82 17.56 -20.85 -5.96
N ILE A 83 16.43 -21.22 -6.57
CA ILE A 83 15.10 -21.16 -5.95
C ILE A 83 15.01 -22.10 -4.74
N GLU A 84 15.53 -23.32 -4.85
CA GLU A 84 15.53 -24.29 -3.73
C GLU A 84 16.33 -23.77 -2.52
N HIS A 85 17.48 -23.14 -2.76
CA HIS A 85 18.28 -22.51 -1.72
C HIS A 85 17.60 -21.28 -1.11
N GLU A 86 16.88 -20.50 -1.91
CA GLU A 86 16.08 -19.36 -1.45
C GLU A 86 14.91 -19.81 -0.56
N GLN A 87 14.17 -20.86 -0.96
CA GLN A 87 13.13 -21.50 -0.15
C GLN A 87 13.69 -22.06 1.16
N SER A 88 14.91 -22.58 1.12
CA SER A 88 15.66 -23.08 2.29
C SER A 88 16.30 -21.97 3.15
N ARG A 89 16.05 -20.68 2.85
CA ARG A 89 16.62 -19.48 3.52
C ARG A 89 18.16 -19.37 3.49
N LYS A 90 18.80 -20.02 2.52
CA LYS A 90 20.26 -19.99 2.28
C LYS A 90 20.58 -19.01 1.13
N PHE A 91 20.40 -17.72 1.42
CA PHE A 91 20.47 -16.67 0.39
C PHE A 91 21.86 -16.49 -0.22
N TYR A 92 22.93 -16.70 0.55
CA TYR A 92 24.29 -16.51 0.07
C TYR A 92 24.66 -17.54 -1.00
N GLU A 93 24.23 -18.79 -0.80
CA GLU A 93 24.38 -19.89 -1.74
C GLU A 93 23.46 -19.71 -2.96
N ALA A 94 22.21 -19.26 -2.75
CA ALA A 94 21.25 -18.98 -3.83
C ALA A 94 21.80 -17.95 -4.85
N ILE A 95 22.41 -16.86 -4.36
CA ILE A 95 23.01 -15.81 -5.21
C ILE A 95 24.10 -16.37 -6.14
N GLN A 96 24.89 -17.36 -5.68
CA GLN A 96 25.93 -17.97 -6.51
C GLN A 96 25.34 -18.74 -7.69
N PHE A 97 24.23 -19.44 -7.45
CA PHE A 97 23.52 -20.18 -8.50
C PHE A 97 22.82 -19.25 -9.49
N TYR A 98 22.16 -18.19 -9.02
CA TYR A 98 21.54 -17.19 -9.88
C TYR A 98 22.56 -16.46 -10.76
N LYS A 99 23.69 -16.03 -10.20
CA LYS A 99 24.77 -15.39 -10.97
C LYS A 99 25.28 -16.29 -12.09
N ARG A 100 25.47 -17.59 -11.83
CA ARG A 100 25.91 -18.56 -12.84
C ARG A 100 24.83 -18.82 -13.90
N ALA A 101 23.55 -18.82 -13.53
CA ALA A 101 22.45 -18.98 -14.48
C ALA A 101 22.35 -17.78 -15.45
N VAL A 102 22.41 -16.55 -14.91
CA VAL A 102 22.36 -15.30 -15.70
C VAL A 102 23.60 -15.15 -16.59
N GLN A 103 24.76 -15.62 -16.17
CA GLN A 103 25.97 -15.65 -17.00
C GLN A 103 25.83 -16.55 -18.23
N LEU A 104 25.03 -17.63 -18.16
CA LEU A 104 24.76 -18.51 -19.30
C LEU A 104 23.65 -17.94 -20.18
N VAL A 105 22.56 -17.47 -19.58
CA VAL A 105 21.40 -16.89 -20.27
C VAL A 105 20.93 -15.66 -19.50
N PRO A 106 21.20 -14.43 -19.98
CA PRO A 106 20.92 -13.20 -19.26
C PRO A 106 19.43 -12.96 -18.93
N ASP A 107 18.52 -13.51 -19.72
CA ASP A 107 17.06 -13.38 -19.62
C ASP A 107 16.38 -14.67 -19.11
N ILE A 108 17.13 -15.55 -18.44
CA ILE A 108 16.65 -16.87 -17.97
C ILE A 108 15.42 -16.78 -17.06
N GLU A 109 15.33 -15.72 -16.24
CA GLU A 109 14.21 -15.45 -15.34
C GLU A 109 12.90 -15.22 -16.09
N LEU A 110 12.94 -14.36 -17.12
CA LEU A 110 11.79 -14.04 -17.97
C LEU A 110 11.33 -15.28 -18.75
N ARG A 111 12.26 -16.05 -19.34
CA ARG A 111 11.93 -17.26 -20.09
C ARG A 111 11.31 -18.37 -19.23
N LEU A 112 11.80 -18.56 -17.99
CA LEU A 112 11.20 -19.51 -17.05
C LEU A 112 9.80 -19.09 -16.62
N TYR A 113 9.59 -17.79 -16.37
CA TYR A 113 8.28 -17.26 -16.03
C TYR A 113 7.25 -17.45 -17.16
N GLU A 114 7.64 -17.14 -18.40
CA GLU A 114 6.78 -17.29 -19.58
C GLU A 114 6.45 -18.76 -19.90
N SER A 115 7.44 -19.66 -19.81
CA SER A 115 7.22 -21.09 -20.04
C SER A 115 6.28 -21.74 -19.01
N THR A 116 6.24 -21.23 -17.79
CA THR A 116 5.32 -21.67 -16.74
C THR A 116 3.90 -21.15 -16.99
N LYS A 117 3.77 -19.93 -17.51
CA LYS A 117 2.49 -19.31 -17.89
C LYS A 117 1.85 -19.96 -19.11
N ALA A 118 2.65 -20.40 -20.09
CA ALA A 118 2.18 -21.13 -21.27
C ALA A 118 1.58 -22.51 -20.89
N LYS A 119 2.22 -23.24 -19.95
CA LYS A 119 1.71 -24.52 -19.42
C LYS A 119 0.43 -24.39 -18.56
N ALA A 120 0.15 -23.19 -18.05
CA ALA A 120 -1.08 -22.92 -17.31
C ALA A 120 -2.28 -22.66 -18.24
N ARG A 121 -2.06 -22.16 -19.46
CA ARG A 121 -3.12 -21.92 -20.45
C ARG A 121 -3.62 -23.21 -21.10
N ASP A 122 -2.74 -24.19 -21.28
CA ASP A 122 -3.05 -25.50 -21.90
C ASP A 122 -3.95 -26.41 -21.01
N ARG A 123 -4.21 -26.02 -19.76
CA ARG A 123 -5.11 -26.76 -18.84
C ARG A 123 -6.51 -26.13 -18.71
N PHE A 124 -6.78 -25.04 -19.42
CA PHE A 124 -8.03 -24.27 -19.30
C PHE A 124 -8.99 -24.45 -20.49
N ASP A 125 -8.65 -25.28 -21.49
CA ASP A 125 -9.44 -25.47 -22.72
C ASP A 125 -10.25 -26.78 -22.79
N THR A 126 -10.39 -27.51 -21.67
CA THR A 126 -11.29 -28.68 -21.61
C THR A 126 -12.07 -28.68 -20.29
N ASP A 127 -13.16 -27.92 -20.26
CA ASP A 127 -14.46 -28.28 -19.64
C ASP A 127 -15.29 -27.00 -19.44
N ASP A 128 -15.87 -26.52 -20.55
CA ASP A 128 -16.98 -25.57 -20.54
C ASP A 128 -18.27 -26.40 -20.64
N CYS A 129 -18.94 -26.62 -19.51
CA CYS A 129 -20.35 -27.03 -19.50
C CYS A 129 -21.11 -26.11 -18.54
N PHE A 130 -21.83 -25.19 -19.17
CA PHE A 130 -22.96 -24.45 -18.65
C PHE A 130 -23.96 -25.41 -17.99
N ASP A 131 -24.39 -25.13 -16.76
CA ASP A 131 -25.66 -25.67 -16.28
C ASP A 131 -26.36 -24.67 -15.34
N THR A 132 -27.38 -24.05 -15.91
CA THR A 132 -28.53 -23.48 -15.20
C THR A 132 -29.26 -24.58 -14.45
N LEU A 133 -29.42 -24.45 -13.13
CA LEU A 133 -30.33 -25.30 -12.35
C LEU A 133 -31.30 -24.44 -11.55
N ASP A 134 -32.48 -24.22 -12.15
CA ASP A 134 -33.74 -24.41 -11.44
C ASP A 134 -33.82 -25.89 -11.02
N ASN A 135 -34.14 -26.22 -9.76
CA ASN A 135 -35.32 -27.04 -9.44
C ASN A 135 -35.49 -27.33 -7.93
N ASP A 136 -36.75 -27.32 -7.52
CA ASP A 136 -37.46 -28.16 -6.56
C ASP A 136 -36.93 -28.41 -5.13
N PHE A 137 -37.68 -27.81 -4.20
CA PHE A 137 -37.69 -28.07 -2.77
C PHE A 137 -38.49 -29.36 -2.48
N SER A 138 -37.79 -30.48 -2.30
CA SER A 138 -38.32 -31.66 -1.62
C SER A 138 -37.82 -31.69 -0.18
N THR A 139 -38.72 -31.46 0.77
CA THR A 139 -38.54 -31.72 2.20
C THR A 139 -38.28 -33.20 2.46
N THR A 140 -37.06 -33.54 2.85
CA THR A 140 -36.77 -34.76 3.61
C THR A 140 -36.20 -34.38 4.97
N ASN A 141 -36.99 -34.66 6.00
CA ASN A 141 -36.52 -34.73 7.37
C ASN A 141 -35.50 -35.86 7.44
N ASP A 142 -34.23 -35.53 7.67
CA ASP A 142 -33.33 -36.50 8.27
C ASP A 142 -32.54 -35.90 9.42
N SER A 143 -32.83 -36.54 10.55
CA SER A 143 -32.14 -36.66 11.82
C SER A 143 -30.63 -36.51 11.77
N GLU A 144 -30.11 -35.97 12.86
CA GLU A 144 -28.71 -35.94 13.26
C GLU A 144 -28.04 -37.31 13.13
N ASN A 145 -27.39 -37.58 11.99
CA ASN A 145 -26.24 -38.47 11.88
C ASN A 145 -25.67 -38.39 10.47
N HIS A 146 -24.50 -37.78 10.30
CA HIS A 146 -23.63 -38.15 9.20
C HIS A 146 -22.18 -38.21 9.71
N ASN A 147 -21.72 -39.46 9.81
CA ASN A 147 -20.33 -39.82 9.95
C ASN A 147 -19.52 -39.34 8.75
N GLU A 148 -18.30 -38.94 9.06
CA GLU A 148 -17.19 -38.49 8.21
C GLU A 148 -16.93 -39.41 7.02
N VAL A 149 -16.95 -38.85 5.80
CA VAL A 149 -16.10 -39.30 4.68
C VAL A 149 -15.75 -38.07 3.83
N ASP A 150 -14.45 -37.81 3.69
CA ASP A 150 -13.79 -36.84 2.79
C ASP A 150 -14.24 -35.37 2.83
N GLU A 151 -13.92 -34.66 3.91
CA GLU A 151 -13.87 -33.19 3.86
C GLU A 151 -12.43 -32.73 3.56
N GLU A 152 -12.02 -32.86 2.29
CA GLU A 152 -11.01 -31.96 1.75
C GLU A 152 -11.36 -30.53 2.17
N GLU A 153 -10.45 -29.89 2.91
CA GLU A 153 -10.35 -28.49 3.35
C GLU A 153 -11.46 -27.53 2.85
N THR A 154 -12.71 -27.83 3.19
CA THR A 154 -13.87 -27.11 2.64
C THR A 154 -14.03 -25.84 3.45
N ASP A 155 -13.95 -24.69 2.76
CA ASP A 155 -13.95 -23.35 3.34
C ASP A 155 -15.04 -23.23 4.43
N LEU A 156 -14.59 -22.93 5.67
CA LEU A 156 -15.45 -22.75 6.84
C LEU A 156 -16.59 -21.76 6.55
N PHE A 157 -16.31 -20.73 5.74
CA PHE A 157 -17.32 -19.76 5.33
C PHE A 157 -18.45 -20.42 4.53
N LEU A 158 -18.14 -21.31 3.58
CA LEU A 158 -19.13 -22.02 2.77
C LEU A 158 -19.98 -22.96 3.61
N LYS A 159 -19.35 -23.74 4.51
CA LYS A 159 -20.06 -24.64 5.43
C LYS A 159 -21.05 -23.88 6.30
N LEU A 160 -20.59 -22.79 6.92
CA LEU A 160 -21.43 -21.97 7.80
C LEU A 160 -22.52 -21.23 7.02
N SER A 161 -22.25 -20.78 5.79
CA SER A 161 -23.25 -20.12 4.93
C SER A 161 -24.42 -21.04 4.60
N LYS A 162 -24.16 -22.31 4.27
CA LYS A 162 -25.21 -23.31 4.02
C LYS A 162 -26.15 -23.47 5.22
N ILE A 163 -25.59 -23.53 6.43
CA ILE A 163 -26.35 -23.66 7.68
C ILE A 163 -27.22 -22.42 7.94
N VAL A 164 -26.65 -21.22 7.76
CA VAL A 164 -27.36 -19.95 8.00
C VAL A 164 -28.49 -19.75 7.00
N ASN A 165 -28.25 -20.03 5.71
CA ASN A 165 -29.26 -19.89 4.65
C ASN A 165 -30.45 -20.84 4.85
N ARG A 166 -30.22 -22.06 5.35
CA ARG A 166 -31.30 -22.98 5.70
C ARG A 166 -32.18 -22.46 6.83
N ASN A 167 -31.58 -21.79 7.81
CA ASN A 167 -32.27 -21.32 9.01
C ASN A 167 -32.95 -19.96 8.83
N GLN A 168 -32.65 -19.24 7.74
CA GLN A 168 -33.21 -17.92 7.39
C GLN A 168 -33.12 -16.87 8.52
N CYS A 169 -32.16 -17.04 9.44
CA CYS A 169 -31.93 -16.11 10.53
C CYS A 169 -30.47 -16.15 10.98
N VAL A 170 -30.03 -15.06 11.63
CA VAL A 170 -28.62 -14.85 11.94
C VAL A 170 -28.18 -15.65 13.17
N CYS A 171 -29.04 -15.76 14.17
CA CYS A 171 -28.73 -16.46 15.42
C CYS A 171 -30.02 -16.84 16.15
N PHE A 172 -29.90 -17.69 17.16
CA PHE A 172 -31.02 -18.08 18.02
C PHE A 172 -30.70 -17.79 19.49
N PRO A 173 -31.71 -17.40 20.30
CA PRO A 173 -31.53 -17.29 21.74
C PRO A 173 -31.27 -18.68 22.33
N LYS A 174 -30.20 -18.81 23.11
CA LYS A 174 -29.88 -20.06 23.82
C LYS A 174 -30.75 -20.26 25.07
N PHE A 175 -31.19 -19.17 25.67
CA PHE A 175 -31.98 -19.15 26.90
C PHE A 175 -33.24 -18.33 26.66
N GLU A 176 -34.29 -18.59 27.44
CA GLU A 176 -35.49 -17.76 27.44
C GLU A 176 -35.14 -16.30 27.72
N GLN A 177 -35.80 -15.39 27.00
CA GLN A 177 -35.52 -13.96 27.07
C GLN A 177 -36.75 -13.25 27.64
N SER A 178 -36.53 -12.34 28.58
CA SER A 178 -37.57 -11.43 29.08
C SER A 178 -37.86 -10.26 28.12
N THR A 179 -36.97 -10.03 27.16
CA THR A 179 -37.04 -8.93 26.19
C THR A 179 -36.75 -9.42 24.78
N THR A 180 -37.00 -8.58 23.77
CA THR A 180 -36.77 -8.91 22.35
C THR A 180 -35.29 -9.22 22.09
N HIS A 181 -35.02 -10.43 21.61
CA HIS A 181 -33.68 -10.87 21.26
C HIS A 181 -33.23 -10.29 19.90
N ILE A 182 -31.91 -10.11 19.73
CA ILE A 182 -31.31 -9.58 18.48
C ILE A 182 -31.63 -10.43 17.25
N SER A 183 -31.96 -11.71 17.43
CA SER A 183 -32.37 -12.62 16.34
C SER A 183 -33.67 -12.21 15.66
N ALA A 184 -34.48 -11.33 16.26
CA ALA A 184 -35.70 -10.81 15.65
C ALA A 184 -35.40 -9.85 14.47
N LEU A 185 -34.16 -9.39 14.33
CA LEU A 185 -33.76 -8.52 13.23
C LEU A 185 -33.54 -9.32 11.94
N PRO A 186 -34.10 -8.89 10.80
CA PRO A 186 -33.73 -9.42 9.49
C PRO A 186 -32.23 -9.25 9.21
N MET A 187 -31.67 -10.15 8.40
CA MET A 187 -30.24 -10.15 8.06
C MET A 187 -29.81 -8.81 7.46
N GLU A 188 -30.64 -8.20 6.62
CA GLU A 188 -30.40 -6.92 5.96
C GLU A 188 -30.21 -5.79 6.96
N ILE A 189 -30.97 -5.81 8.06
CA ILE A 189 -30.85 -4.82 9.14
C ILE A 189 -29.58 -5.06 9.95
N VAL A 190 -29.23 -6.32 10.20
CA VAL A 190 -27.94 -6.66 10.83
C VAL A 190 -26.77 -6.18 9.97
N LEU A 191 -26.79 -6.45 8.66
CA LEU A 191 -25.77 -5.97 7.73
C LEU A 191 -25.72 -4.44 7.67
N TYR A 192 -26.88 -3.77 7.69
CA TYR A 192 -26.95 -2.32 7.78
C TYR A 192 -26.27 -1.80 9.06
N ILE A 193 -26.56 -2.40 10.23
CA ILE A 193 -25.91 -2.06 11.49
C ILE A 193 -24.38 -2.29 11.39
N LEU A 194 -23.93 -3.39 10.80
CA LEU A 194 -22.49 -3.66 10.66
C LEU A 194 -21.78 -2.67 9.73
N ARG A 195 -22.45 -2.21 8.67
CA ARG A 195 -21.94 -1.10 7.83
C ARG A 195 -21.77 0.17 8.66
N TRP A 196 -22.64 0.42 9.63
CA TRP A 196 -22.51 1.54 10.59
C TRP A 196 -21.43 1.30 11.67
N VAL A 197 -21.20 0.07 12.09
CA VAL A 197 -20.11 -0.25 13.04
C VAL A 197 -18.75 0.02 12.40
N VAL A 198 -18.56 -0.39 11.14
CA VAL A 198 -17.30 -0.12 10.43
C VAL A 198 -17.22 1.34 9.99
N SER A 199 -18.26 1.86 9.33
CA SER A 199 -18.51 3.26 8.96
C SER A 199 -17.25 4.06 8.60
N SER A 200 -17.19 5.33 9.05
CA SER A 200 -16.10 6.25 8.78
C SER A 200 -14.84 5.98 9.59
N GLU A 201 -14.96 5.29 10.72
CA GLU A 201 -13.86 5.07 11.66
C GLU A 201 -13.07 3.78 11.39
N LEU A 202 -13.53 2.94 10.46
CA LEU A 202 -12.90 1.66 10.12
C LEU A 202 -12.68 0.76 11.36
N ASP A 203 -13.70 0.65 12.21
CA ASP A 203 -13.63 -0.14 13.46
C ASP A 203 -13.78 -1.66 13.22
N PHE A 204 -12.76 -2.24 12.59
CA PHE A 204 -12.65 -3.69 12.40
C PHE A 204 -12.51 -4.46 13.71
N ARG A 205 -12.10 -3.81 14.80
CA ARG A 205 -11.99 -4.49 16.08
C ARG A 205 -13.38 -4.89 16.57
N SER A 206 -14.33 -3.96 16.53
CA SER A 206 -15.73 -4.23 16.90
C SER A 206 -16.38 -5.22 15.94
N LEU A 207 -16.11 -5.13 14.64
CA LEU A 207 -16.59 -6.10 13.65
C LEU A 207 -16.11 -7.54 13.95
N GLU A 208 -14.82 -7.72 14.23
CA GLU A 208 -14.27 -9.04 14.54
C GLU A 208 -14.74 -9.55 15.90
N MET A 209 -14.91 -8.69 16.91
CA MET A 209 -15.54 -9.07 18.19
C MET A 209 -16.97 -9.55 17.99
N PHE A 210 -17.76 -8.86 17.15
CA PHE A 210 -19.10 -9.29 16.76
C PHE A 210 -19.07 -10.67 16.06
N SER A 211 -18.13 -10.88 15.14
CA SER A 211 -17.98 -12.14 14.40
C SER A 211 -17.74 -13.36 15.28
N ARG A 212 -17.16 -13.18 16.48
CA ARG A 212 -16.81 -14.27 17.41
C ARG A 212 -17.98 -14.76 18.26
N VAL A 213 -19.14 -14.10 18.21
CA VAL A 213 -20.28 -14.42 19.06
C VAL A 213 -21.01 -15.67 18.59
N CYS A 214 -21.30 -15.78 17.28
CA CYS A 214 -22.03 -16.91 16.72
C CYS A 214 -21.75 -17.12 15.23
N ARG A 215 -22.23 -18.25 14.68
CA ARG A 215 -22.05 -18.63 13.27
C ARG A 215 -22.61 -17.60 12.28
N GLY A 216 -23.83 -17.09 12.48
CA GLY A 216 -24.38 -16.09 11.55
C GLY A 216 -23.70 -14.73 11.65
N PHE A 217 -23.23 -14.33 12.84
CA PHE A 217 -22.44 -13.10 12.98
C PHE A 217 -21.08 -13.23 12.32
N TYR A 218 -20.47 -14.42 12.38
CA TYR A 218 -19.25 -14.74 11.65
C TYR A 218 -19.40 -14.54 10.14
N ILE A 219 -20.52 -15.02 9.57
CA ILE A 219 -20.86 -14.85 8.15
C ILE A 219 -21.16 -13.38 7.83
N SER A 220 -22.00 -12.73 8.65
CA SER A 220 -22.41 -11.32 8.45
C SER A 220 -21.21 -10.37 8.46
N ALA A 221 -20.23 -10.60 9.34
CA ALA A 221 -19.01 -9.80 9.40
C ALA A 221 -18.10 -9.95 8.17
N ARG A 222 -18.33 -10.97 7.34
CA ARG A 222 -17.60 -11.25 6.10
C ARG A 222 -18.36 -10.79 4.86
N ASP A 223 -19.46 -10.05 5.03
CA ASP A 223 -20.22 -9.46 3.92
C ASP A 223 -19.31 -8.62 3.01
N THR A 224 -19.40 -8.89 1.70
CA THR A 224 -18.49 -8.34 0.68
C THR A 224 -18.56 -6.81 0.64
N GLU A 225 -19.75 -6.24 0.81
CA GLU A 225 -19.98 -4.80 0.78
C GLU A 225 -19.29 -4.06 1.94
N ILE A 226 -19.25 -4.65 3.14
CA ILE A 226 -18.53 -4.07 4.28
C ILE A 226 -17.05 -3.89 3.94
N TRP A 227 -16.43 -4.92 3.36
CA TRP A 227 -15.02 -4.89 3.00
C TRP A 227 -14.76 -4.02 1.77
N ARG A 228 -15.67 -3.99 0.80
CA ARG A 228 -15.57 -3.07 -0.35
C ARG A 228 -15.55 -1.61 0.09
N LEU A 229 -16.51 -1.21 0.93
CA LEU A 229 -16.59 0.15 1.48
C LEU A 229 -15.33 0.51 2.28
N ALA A 230 -14.77 -0.45 3.01
CA ALA A 230 -13.50 -0.28 3.71
C ALA A 230 -12.34 -0.02 2.76
N CYS A 231 -12.20 -0.81 1.70
CA CYS A 231 -11.16 -0.64 0.69
C CYS A 231 -11.27 0.74 0.03
N VAL A 232 -12.47 1.13 -0.37
CA VAL A 232 -12.73 2.46 -0.96
C VAL A 232 -12.37 3.57 0.03
N ARG A 233 -12.65 3.40 1.34
CA ARG A 233 -12.26 4.38 2.35
C ARG A 233 -10.74 4.51 2.52
N VAL A 234 -10.01 3.40 2.47
CA VAL A 234 -8.55 3.39 2.69
C VAL A 234 -7.79 3.93 1.48
N TRP A 235 -8.19 3.51 0.27
CA TRP A 235 -7.43 3.80 -0.96
C TRP A 235 -8.10 4.84 -1.86
N GLY A 236 -9.33 5.23 -1.58
CA GLY A 236 -10.05 6.26 -2.34
C GLY A 236 -10.14 5.92 -3.82
N VAL A 237 -9.81 6.90 -4.66
CA VAL A 237 -9.75 6.75 -6.13
C VAL A 237 -8.75 5.67 -6.58
N ASN A 238 -7.72 5.40 -5.78
CA ASN A 238 -6.70 4.39 -6.08
C ASN A 238 -7.09 2.99 -5.57
N CYS A 239 -8.35 2.78 -5.17
CA CYS A 239 -8.82 1.48 -4.70
C CYS A 239 -8.71 0.43 -5.81
N GLY A 240 -9.27 0.68 -6.99
CA GLY A 240 -9.38 -0.34 -8.04
C GLY A 240 -10.28 -1.51 -7.61
N THR A 241 -10.21 -2.59 -8.37
CA THR A 241 -10.94 -3.85 -8.14
C THR A 241 -10.09 -4.86 -7.36
N CYS A 242 -10.73 -5.84 -6.72
CA CYS A 242 -10.01 -6.94 -6.06
C CYS A 242 -9.38 -7.90 -7.08
N GLU A 243 -10.07 -8.22 -8.18
CA GLU A 243 -9.56 -9.09 -9.24
C GLU A 243 -8.57 -8.37 -10.17
N PRO A 244 -7.59 -9.09 -10.76
CA PRO A 244 -7.29 -10.52 -10.61
C PRO A 244 -6.34 -10.85 -9.45
N LYS A 245 -5.84 -9.83 -8.74
CA LYS A 245 -4.75 -9.99 -7.76
C LYS A 245 -5.20 -10.57 -6.42
N TYR A 246 -6.43 -10.28 -6.01
CA TYR A 246 -6.99 -10.65 -4.71
C TYR A 246 -8.27 -11.47 -4.90
N LYS A 247 -8.48 -12.46 -4.03
CA LYS A 247 -9.64 -13.36 -4.12
C LYS A 247 -10.95 -12.71 -3.68
N SER A 248 -10.88 -11.68 -2.83
CA SER A 248 -12.04 -10.93 -2.34
C SER A 248 -11.65 -9.54 -1.86
N TRP A 249 -12.63 -8.66 -1.64
CA TRP A 249 -12.41 -7.35 -1.00
C TRP A 249 -11.77 -7.48 0.39
N ARG A 250 -12.16 -8.48 1.16
CA ARG A 250 -11.56 -8.77 2.47
C ARG A 250 -10.10 -9.15 2.33
N ASP A 251 -9.79 -10.04 1.40
CA ASP A 251 -8.44 -10.49 1.12
C ASP A 251 -7.54 -9.32 0.70
N MET A 252 -8.05 -8.47 -0.21
CA MET A 252 -7.42 -7.21 -0.59
C MET A 252 -7.18 -6.30 0.61
N TYR A 253 -8.16 -6.14 1.51
CA TYR A 253 -8.02 -5.30 2.70
C TYR A 253 -6.90 -5.77 3.65
N LEU A 254 -6.71 -7.08 3.75
CA LEU A 254 -5.73 -7.71 4.64
C LEU A 254 -4.33 -7.74 4.02
N GLN A 255 -4.22 -8.04 2.72
CA GLN A 255 -2.94 -8.23 2.06
C GLN A 255 -2.37 -6.95 1.44
N ARG A 256 -3.22 -6.06 0.91
CA ARG A 256 -2.75 -4.83 0.30
C ARG A 256 -2.18 -3.93 1.40
N PRO A 257 -0.95 -3.43 1.27
CA PRO A 257 -0.38 -2.53 2.25
C PRO A 257 -1.30 -1.33 2.49
N ARG A 258 -1.39 -0.86 3.74
CA ARG A 258 -2.20 0.31 4.13
C ARG A 258 -1.72 0.92 5.43
N LEU A 259 -2.18 2.14 5.70
CA LEU A 259 -1.99 2.77 7.01
C LEU A 259 -2.86 2.08 8.07
N ARG A 260 -2.29 2.00 9.28
CA ARG A 260 -2.97 1.56 10.50
C ARG A 260 -3.56 2.80 11.18
N TYR A 261 -4.89 2.84 11.29
CA TYR A 261 -5.61 3.91 11.98
C TYR A 261 -5.85 3.60 13.47
N ASN A 262 -5.76 2.33 13.84
CA ASN A 262 -5.95 1.83 15.21
C ASN A 262 -4.60 1.74 15.94
N GLY A 263 -3.83 2.83 15.97
CA GLY A 263 -2.52 2.84 16.62
C GLY A 263 -1.74 4.14 16.43
N CYS A 264 -0.49 4.10 16.85
CA CYS A 264 0.48 5.17 16.67
C CYS A 264 1.77 4.58 16.10
N TYR A 265 2.32 5.24 15.09
CA TYR A 265 3.63 4.96 14.56
C TYR A 265 4.68 5.69 15.38
N ILE A 266 5.79 5.02 15.67
CA ILE A 266 6.87 5.56 16.52
C ILE A 266 8.18 5.39 15.76
N ASN A 267 8.87 6.49 15.50
CA ASN A 267 10.21 6.48 14.94
C ASN A 267 11.20 6.97 16.00
N LYS A 268 12.18 6.15 16.37
CA LYS A 268 13.29 6.50 17.24
C LYS A 268 14.41 7.10 16.41
N THR A 269 14.82 8.31 16.74
CA THR A 269 15.96 8.98 16.12
C THR A 269 17.00 9.28 17.18
N SER A 270 18.24 8.85 16.95
CA SER A 270 19.37 9.19 17.80
C SER A 270 20.51 9.79 16.98
N TYR A 271 21.17 10.78 17.54
CA TYR A 271 22.37 11.38 16.95
C TYR A 271 23.33 11.80 18.06
N ILE A 272 24.61 11.86 17.71
CA ILE A 272 25.65 12.31 18.62
C ILE A 272 25.90 13.79 18.34
N ARG A 273 25.99 14.61 19.38
CA ARG A 273 26.42 16.02 19.28
C ARG A 273 27.52 16.32 20.28
N ASP A 274 28.37 17.26 19.93
CA ASP A 274 29.34 17.83 20.86
C ASP A 274 28.60 18.53 22.01
N GLY A 275 29.10 18.33 23.23
CA GLY A 275 28.70 19.11 24.39
C GLY A 275 29.38 20.46 24.42
N GLU A 276 28.84 21.37 25.22
CA GLU A 276 29.49 22.66 25.45
C GLU A 276 30.82 22.46 26.18
N ASN A 277 31.88 23.06 25.65
CA ASN A 277 33.18 23.03 26.30
C ASN A 277 33.10 23.85 27.60
N ASN A 278 33.51 23.25 28.71
CA ASN A 278 33.57 23.98 29.97
C ASN A 278 34.67 25.06 29.88
N PHE A 279 34.39 26.28 30.35
CA PHE A 279 35.32 27.42 30.23
C PHE A 279 36.67 27.17 30.92
N GLN A 280 36.69 26.29 31.92
CA GLN A 280 37.87 25.97 32.74
C GLN A 280 38.67 24.77 32.24
N ASP A 281 38.04 23.83 31.51
CA ASP A 281 38.69 22.60 31.05
C ASP A 281 38.59 22.46 29.54
N ARG A 282 39.64 22.89 28.85
CA ARG A 282 39.77 22.85 27.39
C ARG A 282 40.03 21.44 26.83
N PHE A 283 40.35 20.48 27.70
CA PHE A 283 40.65 19.10 27.32
C PHE A 283 39.42 18.19 27.45
N TYR A 284 38.44 18.58 28.26
CA TYR A 284 37.17 17.88 28.38
C TYR A 284 36.23 18.22 27.21
N ARG A 285 36.09 17.29 26.27
CA ARG A 285 35.15 17.36 25.12
C ARG A 285 34.07 16.30 25.27
N PRO A 286 32.98 16.58 26.01
CA PRO A 286 31.91 15.61 26.20
C PRO A 286 31.13 15.40 24.90
N TRP A 287 30.76 14.16 24.61
CA TRP A 287 29.84 13.80 23.54
C TRP A 287 28.49 13.43 24.14
N HIS A 288 27.41 14.01 23.60
CA HIS A 288 26.05 13.70 24.01
C HIS A 288 25.38 12.82 22.98
N LEU A 289 24.90 11.65 23.42
CA LEU A 289 23.94 10.86 22.65
C LEU A 289 22.55 11.43 22.90
N VAL A 290 22.00 12.11 21.89
CA VAL A 290 20.63 12.63 21.93
C VAL A 290 19.70 11.61 21.31
N GLU A 291 18.65 11.24 22.02
CA GLU A 291 17.61 10.34 21.55
C GLU A 291 16.25 11.02 21.67
N TYR A 292 15.45 10.96 20.61
CA TYR A 292 14.07 11.43 20.62
C TYR A 292 13.19 10.55 19.74
N PHE A 293 11.89 10.65 19.95
CA PHE A 293 10.89 9.89 19.23
C PHE A 293 9.97 10.83 18.44
N ARG A 294 9.62 10.42 17.22
CA ARG A 294 8.55 11.03 16.43
C ARG A 294 7.37 10.08 16.39
N TYR A 295 6.24 10.55 16.90
CA TYR A 295 4.99 9.84 16.96
C TYR A 295 4.07 10.35 15.87
N LEU A 296 3.46 9.45 15.10
CA LEU A 296 2.48 9.76 14.06
C LEU A 296 1.20 8.95 14.29
N ARG A 297 0.06 9.63 14.39
CA ARG A 297 -1.25 8.97 14.44
C ARG A 297 -2.10 9.39 13.26
N PHE A 298 -2.57 8.40 12.50
CA PHE A 298 -3.43 8.59 11.35
C PHE A 298 -4.87 8.29 11.71
N PHE A 299 -5.79 9.02 11.09
CA PHE A 299 -7.22 8.78 11.20
C PHE A 299 -7.86 8.56 9.83
N PRO A 300 -8.91 7.74 9.71
CA PRO A 300 -9.47 7.34 8.41
C PRO A 300 -10.03 8.48 7.55
N GLU A 301 -10.40 9.62 8.15
CA GLU A 301 -10.88 10.80 7.42
C GLU A 301 -9.77 11.68 6.83
N GLY A 302 -8.51 11.25 6.94
CA GLY A 302 -7.37 11.97 6.35
C GLY A 302 -6.68 12.94 7.31
N ARG A 303 -6.99 12.90 8.62
CA ARG A 303 -6.26 13.68 9.65
C ARG A 303 -5.03 12.93 10.14
N VAL A 304 -3.97 13.68 10.42
CA VAL A 304 -2.76 13.17 11.07
C VAL A 304 -2.39 14.05 12.26
N LEU A 305 -1.89 13.42 13.32
CA LEU A 305 -1.26 14.09 14.46
C LEU A 305 0.20 13.69 14.53
N MET A 306 1.07 14.65 14.83
CA MET A 306 2.50 14.41 15.02
C MET A 306 2.98 15.00 16.34
N LEU A 307 3.77 14.24 17.09
CA LEU A 307 4.47 14.71 18.29
C LEU A 307 5.93 14.31 18.22
N THR A 308 6.84 15.24 18.51
CA THR A 308 8.26 14.92 18.73
C THR A 308 8.55 15.10 20.22
N SER A 309 9.05 14.06 20.89
CA SER A 309 9.29 14.07 22.33
C SER A 309 10.43 13.12 22.73
N THR A 310 11.09 13.42 23.83
CA THR A 310 12.05 12.52 24.51
C THR A 310 11.42 11.74 25.67
N GLU A 311 10.13 11.97 25.94
CA GLU A 311 9.39 11.29 27.01
C GLU A 311 9.04 9.84 26.64
N GLU A 312 8.63 9.07 27.65
CA GLU A 312 8.16 7.70 27.48
C GLU A 312 6.96 7.61 26.52
N ALA A 313 6.94 6.52 25.73
CA ALA A 313 5.93 6.31 24.70
C ALA A 313 4.49 6.31 25.24
N GLN A 314 4.26 5.82 26.46
CA GLN A 314 2.92 5.77 27.05
C GLN A 314 2.30 7.16 27.22
N ILE A 315 3.09 8.15 27.66
CA ILE A 315 2.65 9.53 27.84
C ILE A 315 2.35 10.16 26.47
N CYS A 316 3.27 9.98 25.52
CA CYS A 316 3.16 10.53 24.18
C CYS A 316 1.94 9.96 23.42
N VAL A 317 1.72 8.64 23.46
CA VAL A 317 0.60 7.98 22.78
C VAL A 317 -0.74 8.44 23.36
N ASN A 318 -0.83 8.63 24.68
CA ASN A 318 -2.03 9.17 25.32
C ASN A 318 -2.33 10.61 24.90
N SER A 319 -1.30 11.44 24.70
CA SER A 319 -1.48 12.82 24.21
C SER A 319 -2.05 12.88 22.79
N LEU A 320 -1.80 11.83 21.99
CA LEU A 320 -2.32 11.64 20.64
C LEU A 320 -3.64 10.84 20.62
N ARG A 321 -4.25 10.57 21.78
CA ARG A 321 -5.47 9.74 21.84
C ARG A 321 -6.63 10.37 21.07
N ASN A 322 -6.81 11.67 21.29
CA ASN A 322 -7.97 12.42 20.84
C ASN A 322 -7.66 13.14 19.53
N ARG A 323 -8.68 13.25 18.68
CA ARG A 323 -8.64 13.95 17.39
C ARG A 323 -8.30 15.44 17.52
N ILE A 324 -8.54 16.00 18.71
CA ILE A 324 -8.20 17.36 19.12
C ILE A 324 -7.30 17.21 20.35
N PRO A 325 -5.97 17.20 20.17
CA PRO A 325 -5.03 17.08 21.27
C PRO A 325 -5.07 18.34 22.14
N ARG A 326 -4.96 18.15 23.45
CA ARG A 326 -4.83 19.25 24.43
C ARG A 326 -3.39 19.78 24.53
N ASN A 327 -2.42 18.97 24.12
CA ASN A 327 -1.00 19.33 24.15
C ASN A 327 -0.69 20.24 22.94
N PRO A 328 -0.28 21.51 23.16
CA PRO A 328 -0.01 22.46 22.08
C PRO A 328 1.24 22.12 21.25
N SER A 329 2.09 21.21 21.75
CA SER A 329 3.26 20.71 21.01
C SER A 329 2.88 19.69 19.92
N VAL A 330 1.63 19.21 19.91
CA VAL A 330 1.14 18.29 18.87
C VAL A 330 0.83 19.09 17.61
N LEU A 331 1.47 18.71 16.51
CA LEU A 331 1.14 19.22 15.19
C LEU A 331 -0.10 18.49 14.67
N ILE A 332 -1.00 19.24 14.05
CA ILE A 332 -2.25 18.73 13.49
C ILE A 332 -2.21 18.98 11.99
N GLY A 333 -2.65 18.01 11.20
CA GLY A 333 -2.62 18.15 9.76
C GLY A 333 -3.46 17.16 9.01
N HIS A 334 -3.23 17.13 7.71
CA HIS A 334 -3.86 16.20 6.78
C HIS A 334 -2.82 15.33 6.09
N PHE A 335 -3.23 14.13 5.71
CA PHE A 335 -2.39 13.22 4.92
C PHE A 335 -3.11 12.76 3.66
N ARG A 336 -2.33 12.40 2.65
CA ARG A 336 -2.77 11.63 1.50
C ARG A 336 -1.85 10.44 1.29
N LEU A 337 -2.45 9.29 1.03
CA LEU A 337 -1.75 8.08 0.64
C LEU A 337 -1.76 8.00 -0.88
N HIS A 338 -0.57 7.94 -1.49
CA HIS A 338 -0.40 7.71 -2.92
C HIS A 338 0.51 6.50 -3.09
N ASP A 339 -0.07 5.37 -3.51
CA ASP A 339 0.59 4.07 -3.61
C ASP A 339 1.35 3.65 -2.34
N ASN A 340 2.67 3.88 -2.37
CA ASN A 340 3.64 3.53 -1.34
C ASN A 340 4.19 4.74 -0.59
N TYR A 341 3.70 5.95 -0.88
CA TYR A 341 4.12 7.17 -0.23
C TYR A 341 2.97 7.82 0.51
N VAL A 342 3.24 8.30 1.70
CA VAL A 342 2.32 9.15 2.45
C VAL A 342 2.87 10.56 2.42
N THR A 343 2.05 11.51 1.97
CA THR A 343 2.36 12.94 2.07
C THR A 343 1.61 13.54 3.24
N LEU A 344 2.32 14.22 4.13
CA LEU A 344 1.75 14.94 5.27
C LEU A 344 1.79 16.45 5.01
N VAL A 345 0.79 17.16 5.53
CA VAL A 345 0.73 18.64 5.61
C VAL A 345 0.32 18.94 7.04
N LEU A 346 1.29 19.35 7.87
CA LEU A 346 1.13 19.57 9.30
C LEU A 346 1.23 21.05 9.64
N LYS A 347 0.45 21.52 10.62
CA LYS A 347 0.53 22.87 11.18
C LYS A 347 0.61 22.81 12.71
N ARG A 348 1.27 23.80 13.31
CA ARG A 348 1.31 23.95 14.76
C ARG A 348 -0.06 24.41 15.26
N GLN A 349 -0.48 23.93 16.43
CA GLN A 349 -1.72 24.40 17.03
C GLN A 349 -1.57 25.87 17.43
N GLU A 350 -2.47 26.73 16.97
CA GLU A 350 -2.56 28.09 17.46
C GLU A 350 -3.01 28.06 18.93
N THR A 351 -2.12 28.43 19.83
CA THR A 351 -2.53 28.73 21.21
C THR A 351 -3.34 30.02 21.18
N LYS A 352 -4.67 29.91 21.18
CA LYS A 352 -5.53 31.05 21.54
C LYS A 352 -5.12 31.47 22.94
N GLY A 353 -4.30 32.51 23.02
CA GLY A 353 -3.85 33.07 24.29
C GLY A 353 -5.07 33.45 25.11
N VAL A 354 -5.30 32.74 26.21
CA VAL A 354 -6.06 33.33 27.31
C VAL A 354 -5.19 34.50 27.77
N ASN A 355 -5.65 35.72 27.48
CA ASN A 355 -4.99 36.97 27.86
C ASN A 355 -4.87 37.06 29.38
N PHE A 356 -3.85 36.41 29.95
CA PHE A 356 -3.35 36.80 31.25
C PHE A 356 -2.45 38.00 31.04
N TYR A 357 -2.94 39.16 31.47
CA TYR A 357 -2.16 40.38 31.63
C TYR A 357 -0.95 40.11 32.53
N ARG A 358 0.17 39.65 31.96
CA ARG A 358 1.48 39.72 32.60
C ARG A 358 2.41 40.51 31.69
N ARG A 359 2.53 41.81 32.02
CA ARG A 359 3.63 42.67 31.59
C ARG A 359 4.95 42.04 32.06
N LYS A 360 5.61 41.24 31.23
CA LYS A 360 7.07 41.08 31.26
C LYS A 360 7.59 40.92 29.84
N LYS A 361 8.45 41.88 29.47
CA LYS A 361 9.48 41.89 28.43
C LYS A 361 9.22 40.94 27.24
N ARG A 362 8.66 41.50 26.17
CA ARG A 362 8.60 40.85 24.84
C ARG A 362 10.02 40.63 24.34
N GLU A 363 10.55 39.42 24.50
CA GLU A 363 11.48 38.90 23.50
C GLU A 363 10.67 38.69 22.20
N PRO A 364 11.24 39.01 21.03
CA PRO A 364 10.55 38.79 19.77
C PRO A 364 10.41 37.28 19.59
N VAL A 365 9.26 36.74 19.98
CA VAL A 365 8.80 35.43 19.54
C VAL A 365 8.87 35.49 18.02
N HIS A 366 9.85 34.80 17.45
CA HIS A 366 9.88 34.58 16.01
C HIS A 366 8.52 34.00 15.67
N ASP A 367 7.77 34.73 14.85
CA ASP A 367 6.63 34.22 14.13
C ASP A 367 7.17 33.06 13.30
N SER A 368 7.16 31.86 13.87
CA SER A 368 7.49 30.63 13.15
C SER A 368 6.29 30.40 12.25
N GLY A 369 6.25 31.18 11.16
CA GLY A 369 5.19 31.18 10.16
C GLY A 369 4.84 29.75 9.77
N GLU A 370 3.58 29.54 9.41
CA GLU A 370 2.96 28.24 9.14
C GLU A 370 3.97 27.19 8.59
N GLN A 371 4.61 26.45 9.50
CA GLN A 371 5.60 25.46 9.10
C GLN A 371 4.82 24.25 8.59
N THR A 372 4.67 24.20 7.27
CA THR A 372 4.09 23.06 6.58
C THR A 372 5.18 22.01 6.38
N PHE A 373 5.07 20.90 7.11
CA PHE A 373 6.01 19.79 6.96
C PHE A 373 5.52 18.82 5.89
N HIS A 374 6.22 18.79 4.76
CA HIS A 374 6.06 17.74 3.75
C HIS A 374 6.92 16.54 4.12
N ILE A 375 6.28 15.46 4.57
CA ILE A 375 6.96 14.21 4.86
C ILE A 375 6.51 13.21 3.83
N VAL A 376 7.48 12.59 3.15
CA VAL A 376 7.29 11.46 2.24
C VAL A 376 7.91 10.25 2.93
N SER A 377 7.11 9.24 3.25
CA SER A 377 7.59 8.00 3.85
C SER A 377 7.19 6.81 3.01
N ASN A 378 8.15 5.91 2.75
CA ASN A 378 7.92 4.67 2.02
C ASN A 378 7.20 3.65 2.92
N LYS A 379 6.13 3.08 2.39
CA LYS A 379 5.19 2.19 3.08
C LYS A 379 5.82 0.91 3.63
N TYR A 380 6.90 0.43 3.01
CA TYR A 380 7.64 -0.74 3.47
C TYR A 380 8.32 -0.58 4.84
N ILE A 381 8.36 0.65 5.39
CA ILE A 381 8.92 0.95 6.71
C ILE A 381 7.91 0.66 7.85
N TRP A 382 6.63 0.43 7.51
CA TRP A 382 5.51 0.47 8.48
C TRP A 382 4.74 -0.84 8.66
N ASN A 383 5.24 -1.96 8.14
CA ASN A 383 4.56 -3.27 8.21
C ASN A 383 4.80 -3.99 9.53
#